data_AF-A0A817CR48-F1
#
_entry.id   AF-A0A817CR48-F1
#
_cell.length_a   1.000
_cell.length_b   1.000
_cell.length_c   1.000
_cell.angle_alpha   90.00
_cell.angle_beta   90.00
_cell.angle_gamma   90.00
#
_symmetry.space_group_name_H-M   'P 1'
#
loop_
_entity.id
_entity.type
_entity.pdbx_description
1 polymer ?
#
loop_
_entity_poly.entity_id
_entity_poly.type
_entity_poly.pdbx_seq_one_letter_code
_entity_poly.pdbx_strand_id
1 'polypeptide(L)'
;MAKATITSTTIPSSLPVSFVRFQSTSGGNIIDDQRLRDYLHRLFDICYQINGIFFAHDTDLYYLKLNDDNYFITSFLQKILFENLNTLPSFRLRIVLRHLCRSFVEHYCSLITLDKEIINELFLTFLDVFLPYIQQRLTTMWDSLLTTTINYQQGECSDEVIEECVCVLLTRDFVDIIRYFIFKTTILGQANSTISGMNKKKNKIMNGHGHSESMCEETNGISGYTDQIDEWDEQATNYNSISNKLLNGTQEKMDYSDLFTYMIKISRQNSPLALRLLTYVIKTLFECLTFPDAYCVNRFLPIILPLTKLYTDIIDKHINSSSLIDIKFLFQCLLKGLERHNENEGVNTNMMSLIGHIYELWHNRYQTELDIVLYQTIPQLNVELLNTYKTRLLSSNNNNNEQQRKSQQITERERRDTIKNLLNPLLLSPMSTNKKEGSNLKISFNQTIVSTL
;
A
#
# COMPACT_ATOMS: atom_id res chain seq x y z
N MET A 1 30.81 -16.34 -4.79
CA MET A 1 30.07 -15.73 -5.93
C MET A 1 28.98 -16.71 -6.33
N ALA A 2 27.86 -16.74 -5.60
CA ALA A 2 26.77 -17.67 -5.86
C ALA A 2 25.67 -17.00 -6.71
N LYS A 3 25.51 -17.46 -7.95
CA LYS A 3 24.36 -17.18 -8.82
C LYS A 3 23.36 -18.33 -8.71
N ALA A 4 22.73 -18.52 -7.55
CA ALA A 4 21.46 -19.26 -7.49
C ALA A 4 20.36 -18.23 -7.70
N THR A 5 20.15 -17.84 -8.96
CA THR A 5 19.12 -16.87 -9.33
C THR A 5 17.77 -17.57 -9.17
N ILE A 6 16.86 -17.01 -8.37
CA ILE A 6 15.44 -17.35 -8.43
C ILE A 6 14.99 -17.06 -9.86
N THR A 7 14.92 -18.10 -10.68
CA THR A 7 14.52 -17.96 -12.08
C THR A 7 13.00 -17.94 -12.15
N SER A 8 12.46 -16.77 -12.45
CA SER A 8 11.06 -16.59 -12.80
C SER A 8 10.93 -16.48 -14.32
N THR A 9 10.10 -17.32 -14.93
CA THR A 9 9.55 -17.06 -16.26
C THR A 9 8.32 -16.19 -16.05
N THR A 10 8.49 -14.88 -16.18
CA THR A 10 7.40 -13.91 -16.06
C THR A 10 6.52 -13.95 -17.30
N ILE A 11 5.51 -14.83 -17.29
CA ILE A 11 4.35 -14.72 -18.16
C ILE A 11 3.16 -14.43 -17.25
N PRO A 12 2.60 -13.20 -17.29
CA PRO A 12 1.49 -12.83 -16.41
C PRO A 12 0.26 -13.66 -16.82
N SER A 13 -0.36 -14.34 -15.85
CA SER A 13 -1.71 -14.86 -16.05
C SER A 13 -2.71 -13.81 -15.59
N SER A 14 -3.53 -13.36 -16.53
CA SER A 14 -4.73 -12.55 -16.30
C SER A 14 -5.95 -13.45 -16.19
N LEU A 15 -5.80 -14.66 -15.65
CA LEU A 15 -6.89 -15.63 -15.66
C LEU A 15 -8.05 -15.05 -14.86
N PRO A 16 -9.22 -14.81 -15.49
CA PRO A 16 -10.39 -14.30 -14.81
C PRO A 16 -10.78 -15.24 -13.68
N VAL A 17 -11.53 -14.75 -12.72
CA VAL A 17 -12.18 -15.61 -11.71
C VAL A 17 -13.21 -16.44 -12.46
N SER A 18 -12.79 -17.59 -12.98
CA SER A 18 -13.72 -18.54 -13.59
C SER A 18 -14.51 -19.19 -12.45
N PHE A 19 -15.58 -18.55 -12.03
CA PHE A 19 -16.64 -19.24 -11.29
C PHE A 19 -17.27 -20.22 -12.27
N VAL A 20 -16.81 -21.47 -12.25
CA VAL A 20 -17.52 -22.54 -12.93
C VAL A 20 -18.82 -22.75 -12.16
N ARG A 21 -19.89 -22.04 -12.57
CA ARG A 21 -21.26 -22.37 -12.16
C ARG A 21 -21.59 -23.71 -12.81
N PHE A 22 -21.46 -24.79 -12.04
CA PHE A 22 -21.91 -26.10 -12.48
C PHE A 22 -23.43 -26.06 -12.65
N GLN A 23 -23.89 -26.28 -13.89
CA GLN A 23 -25.31 -26.43 -14.21
C GLN A 23 -25.88 -27.61 -13.42
N SER A 24 -27.05 -27.41 -12.83
CA SER A 24 -27.72 -28.40 -12.00
C SER A 24 -27.97 -29.67 -12.81
N THR A 25 -27.33 -30.77 -12.44
CA THR A 25 -27.82 -32.10 -12.79
C THR A 25 -28.63 -32.60 -11.61
N SER A 26 -29.89 -32.90 -11.88
CA SER A 26 -30.87 -33.40 -10.93
C SER A 26 -30.41 -34.73 -10.32
N GLY A 27 -29.92 -34.68 -9.08
CA GLY A 27 -29.68 -35.86 -8.22
C GLY A 27 -28.30 -35.88 -7.57
N GLY A 28 -28.23 -35.59 -6.26
CA GLY A 28 -27.13 -35.94 -5.35
C GLY A 28 -25.75 -35.28 -5.54
N ASN A 29 -25.28 -35.12 -6.78
CA ASN A 29 -23.90 -34.78 -7.13
C ASN A 29 -23.48 -33.35 -6.73
N ILE A 30 -24.44 -32.42 -6.63
CA ILE A 30 -24.15 -31.01 -6.29
C ILE A 30 -23.59 -30.86 -4.86
N ILE A 31 -24.03 -31.72 -3.93
CA ILE A 31 -23.60 -31.66 -2.53
C ILE A 31 -22.18 -32.20 -2.37
N ASP A 32 -21.84 -33.27 -3.09
CA ASP A 32 -20.50 -33.85 -3.03
C ASP A 32 -19.45 -32.97 -3.72
N ASP A 33 -19.82 -32.29 -4.80
CA ASP A 33 -18.96 -31.29 -5.46
C ASP A 33 -18.70 -30.06 -4.58
N GLN A 34 -19.71 -29.56 -3.86
CA GLN A 34 -19.52 -28.45 -2.91
C GLN A 34 -18.61 -28.87 -1.75
N ARG A 35 -18.81 -30.07 -1.20
CA ARG A 35 -17.96 -30.61 -0.12
C ARG A 35 -16.51 -30.76 -0.55
N LEU A 36 -16.27 -31.26 -1.77
CA LEU A 36 -14.91 -31.36 -2.31
C LEU A 36 -14.28 -29.98 -2.50
N ARG A 37 -15.04 -28.99 -3.02
CA ARG A 37 -14.56 -27.61 -3.11
C ARG A 37 -14.17 -27.09 -1.73
N ASP A 38 -15.06 -27.16 -0.75
CA ASP A 38 -14.82 -26.65 0.61
C ASP A 38 -13.61 -27.35 1.26
N TYR A 39 -13.46 -28.65 1.03
CA TYR A 39 -12.29 -29.41 1.49
C TYR A 39 -10.99 -28.90 0.86
N LEU A 40 -10.94 -28.72 -0.47
CA LEU A 40 -9.78 -28.18 -1.17
C LEU A 40 -9.52 -26.72 -0.80
N HIS A 41 -10.56 -25.94 -0.48
CA HIS A 41 -10.44 -24.60 0.09
C HIS A 41 -9.70 -24.61 1.41
N ARG A 42 -10.22 -25.37 2.37
CA ARG A 42 -9.64 -25.48 3.70
C ARG A 42 -8.24 -26.10 3.69
N LEU A 43 -8.01 -27.14 2.89
CA LEU A 43 -6.70 -27.79 2.81
C LEU A 43 -5.62 -26.83 2.32
N PHE A 44 -5.91 -26.06 1.26
CA PHE A 44 -4.99 -25.05 0.75
C PHE A 44 -4.66 -23.99 1.81
N ASP A 45 -5.69 -23.46 2.47
CA ASP A 45 -5.53 -22.38 3.46
C ASP A 45 -4.70 -22.86 4.66
N ILE A 46 -5.01 -24.04 5.20
CA ILE A 46 -4.28 -24.66 6.31
C ILE A 46 -2.81 -24.90 5.93
N CYS A 47 -2.52 -25.37 4.71
CA CYS A 47 -1.14 -25.62 4.29
C CYS A 47 -0.31 -24.33 4.30
N TYR A 48 -0.82 -23.22 3.76
CA TYR A 48 -0.09 -21.95 3.77
C TYR A 48 0.00 -21.32 5.16
N GLN A 49 -1.03 -21.49 6.00
CA GLN A 49 -1.01 -21.05 7.38
C GLN A 49 0.06 -21.80 8.20
N ILE A 50 0.12 -23.13 8.08
CA ILE A 50 1.15 -23.94 8.75
C ILE A 50 2.54 -23.50 8.30
N ASN A 51 2.76 -23.33 7.00
CA ASN A 51 4.05 -22.87 6.49
C ASN A 51 4.45 -21.49 7.04
N GLY A 52 3.52 -20.54 7.08
CA GLY A 52 3.78 -19.21 7.67
C GLY A 52 4.15 -19.28 9.15
N ILE A 53 3.41 -20.07 9.93
CA ILE A 53 3.67 -20.33 11.36
C ILE A 53 5.03 -21.03 11.56
N PHE A 54 5.40 -21.94 10.67
CA PHE A 54 6.64 -22.70 10.80
C PHE A 54 7.88 -21.79 10.69
N PHE A 55 7.89 -20.88 9.71
CA PHE A 55 8.95 -19.87 9.57
C PHE A 55 8.93 -18.79 10.66
N ALA A 56 7.79 -18.59 11.31
CA ALA A 56 7.66 -17.69 12.44
C ALA A 56 8.30 -18.24 13.73
N HIS A 57 8.20 -19.56 13.95
CA HIS A 57 8.65 -20.21 15.19
C HIS A 57 10.04 -20.82 15.11
N ASP A 58 10.44 -21.36 13.95
CA ASP A 58 11.71 -22.07 13.80
C ASP A 58 12.68 -21.25 12.94
N THR A 59 13.48 -20.44 13.61
CA THR A 59 14.40 -19.50 12.97
C THR A 59 15.63 -20.22 12.40
N ASP A 60 15.91 -21.45 12.82
CA ASP A 60 17.02 -22.25 12.30
C ASP A 60 16.78 -22.64 10.83
N LEU A 61 15.52 -22.66 10.38
CA LEU A 61 15.14 -22.93 8.99
C LEU A 61 15.72 -21.91 7.99
N TYR A 62 15.92 -20.66 8.41
CA TYR A 62 16.55 -19.65 7.55
C TYR A 62 18.03 -19.97 7.29
N TYR A 63 18.67 -20.65 8.24
CA TYR A 63 20.08 -21.02 8.21
C TYR A 63 20.33 -22.42 7.66
N LEU A 64 19.27 -23.22 7.52
CA LEU A 64 19.38 -24.61 7.06
C LEU A 64 19.93 -24.65 5.63
N LYS A 65 21.19 -25.05 5.51
CA LYS A 65 21.83 -25.34 4.22
C LYS A 65 21.47 -26.75 3.78
N LEU A 66 20.99 -26.89 2.55
CA LEU A 66 20.81 -28.20 1.91
C LEU A 66 22.14 -28.70 1.33
N ASN A 67 22.89 -27.79 0.70
CA ASN A 67 24.17 -28.04 0.04
C ASN A 67 25.07 -26.80 0.21
N ASP A 68 26.34 -26.87 -0.21
CA ASP A 68 27.32 -25.79 -0.07
C ASP A 68 26.82 -24.42 -0.59
N ASP A 69 26.00 -24.43 -1.63
CA ASP A 69 25.48 -23.23 -2.30
C ASP A 69 23.97 -22.96 -2.14
N ASN A 70 23.21 -23.86 -1.50
CA ASN A 70 21.74 -23.77 -1.47
C ASN A 70 21.18 -23.83 -0.05
N TYR A 71 20.41 -22.80 0.30
CA TYR A 71 19.61 -22.78 1.52
C TYR A 71 18.26 -23.44 1.28
N PHE A 72 17.74 -24.09 2.32
CA PHE A 72 16.39 -24.66 2.33
C PHE A 72 15.36 -23.62 1.93
N ILE A 73 15.46 -22.41 2.49
CA ILE A 73 14.51 -21.35 2.21
C ILE A 73 14.46 -20.94 0.73
N THR A 74 15.61 -20.91 0.04
CA THR A 74 15.66 -20.61 -1.40
C THR A 74 14.90 -21.65 -2.21
N SER A 75 15.15 -22.94 -1.90
CA SER A 75 14.50 -24.07 -2.58
C SER A 75 13.00 -24.14 -2.26
N PHE A 76 12.64 -23.85 -1.01
CA PHE A 76 11.26 -23.78 -0.56
C PHE A 76 10.49 -22.68 -1.29
N LEU A 77 11.01 -21.45 -1.30
CA LEU A 77 10.36 -20.32 -1.96
C LEU A 77 10.23 -20.54 -3.47
N GLN A 78 11.25 -21.10 -4.12
CA GLN A 78 11.17 -21.44 -5.55
C GLN A 78 10.02 -22.40 -5.83
N LYS A 79 9.94 -23.52 -5.11
CA LYS A 79 8.96 -24.58 -5.37
C LYS A 79 7.54 -24.24 -4.91
N ILE A 80 7.41 -23.68 -3.71
CA ILE A 80 6.11 -23.46 -3.06
C ILE A 80 5.48 -22.13 -3.49
N LEU A 81 6.30 -21.13 -3.80
CA LEU A 81 5.82 -19.82 -4.22
C LEU A 81 5.95 -19.69 -5.75
N PHE A 82 7.17 -19.62 -6.26
CA PHE A 82 7.40 -19.07 -7.61
C PHE A 82 7.02 -19.98 -8.77
N GLU A 83 7.02 -21.31 -8.61
CA GLU A 83 6.58 -22.24 -9.68
C GLU A 83 5.10 -22.06 -10.04
N ASN A 84 4.24 -21.71 -9.07
CA ASN A 84 2.79 -21.71 -9.24
C ASN A 84 2.14 -20.33 -9.11
N LEU A 85 2.90 -19.29 -8.74
CA LEU A 85 2.37 -17.95 -8.55
C LEU A 85 1.62 -17.43 -9.79
N ASN A 86 2.11 -17.76 -10.99
CA ASN A 86 1.49 -17.36 -12.25
C ASN A 86 0.10 -18.00 -12.44
N THR A 87 -0.06 -19.28 -12.15
CA THR A 87 -1.32 -20.01 -12.39
C THR A 87 -2.32 -19.88 -11.25
N LEU A 88 -1.89 -19.35 -10.10
CA LEU A 88 -2.73 -19.25 -8.92
C LEU A 88 -3.82 -18.19 -9.09
N PRO A 89 -5.12 -18.50 -8.88
CA PRO A 89 -6.19 -17.51 -8.92
C PRO A 89 -6.03 -16.42 -7.85
N SER A 90 -6.54 -15.22 -8.12
CA SER A 90 -6.33 -14.05 -7.26
C SER A 90 -6.87 -14.24 -5.82
N PHE A 91 -8.02 -14.90 -5.66
CA PHE A 91 -8.56 -15.20 -4.32
C PHE A 91 -7.69 -16.18 -3.53
N ARG A 92 -6.93 -17.07 -4.20
CA ARG A 92 -5.96 -17.96 -3.56
C ARG A 92 -4.64 -17.27 -3.28
N LEU A 93 -4.19 -16.41 -4.21
CA LEU A 93 -3.01 -15.58 -4.00
C LEU A 93 -3.13 -14.76 -2.72
N ARG A 94 -4.33 -14.28 -2.39
CA ARG A 94 -4.59 -13.55 -1.15
C ARG A 94 -4.20 -14.36 0.08
N ILE A 95 -4.59 -15.63 0.14
CA ILE A 95 -4.24 -16.54 1.24
C ILE A 95 -2.73 -16.73 1.34
N VAL A 96 -2.05 -16.88 0.20
CA VAL A 96 -0.58 -16.99 0.16
C VAL A 96 0.09 -15.70 0.67
N LEU A 97 -0.36 -14.53 0.21
CA LEU A 97 0.17 -13.24 0.67
C LEU A 97 -0.04 -13.04 2.17
N ARG A 98 -1.26 -13.28 2.65
CA ARG A 98 -1.65 -13.01 4.04
C ARG A 98 -1.04 -13.98 5.03
N HIS A 99 -1.05 -15.28 4.73
CA HIS A 99 -0.66 -16.29 5.71
C HIS A 99 0.80 -16.75 5.58
N LEU A 100 1.38 -16.71 4.38
CA LEU A 100 2.78 -17.09 4.17
C LEU A 100 3.67 -15.87 4.04
N CYS A 101 3.46 -15.02 3.02
CA CYS A 101 4.42 -13.97 2.69
C CYS A 101 4.49 -12.87 3.75
N ARG A 102 3.35 -12.42 4.29
CA ARG A 102 3.30 -11.44 5.38
C ARG A 102 4.02 -11.96 6.61
N SER A 103 3.64 -13.13 7.12
CA SER A 103 4.30 -13.73 8.29
C SER A 103 5.80 -13.92 8.05
N PHE A 104 6.19 -14.39 6.87
CA PHE A 104 7.59 -14.57 6.50
C PHE A 104 8.40 -13.27 6.56
N VAL A 105 7.90 -12.18 5.95
CA VAL A 105 8.59 -10.87 5.95
C VAL A 105 8.57 -10.23 7.33
N GLU A 106 7.43 -10.26 8.04
CA GLU A 106 7.27 -9.73 9.39
C GLU A 106 8.24 -10.40 10.37
N HIS A 107 8.26 -11.73 10.42
CA HIS A 107 9.11 -12.46 11.35
C HIS A 107 10.59 -12.26 11.02
N TYR A 108 10.96 -12.32 9.74
CA TYR A 108 12.35 -12.09 9.35
C TYR A 108 12.83 -10.69 9.72
N CYS A 109 12.04 -9.65 9.42
CA CYS A 109 12.39 -8.27 9.74
C CYS A 109 12.51 -8.01 11.26
N SER A 110 11.87 -8.84 12.09
CA SER A 110 11.94 -8.76 13.56
C SER A 110 13.12 -9.52 14.18
N LEU A 111 13.82 -10.36 13.41
CA LEU A 111 14.82 -11.28 13.91
C LEU A 111 16.15 -10.59 14.26
N ILE A 112 16.66 -10.84 15.48
CA ILE A 112 18.00 -10.42 15.91
C ILE A 112 18.94 -11.63 15.87
N THR A 113 19.78 -11.73 14.84
CA THR A 113 20.76 -12.84 14.72
C THR A 113 22.17 -12.38 14.36
N LEU A 114 23.15 -13.28 14.55
CA LEU A 114 24.58 -13.02 14.39
C LEU A 114 25.08 -13.05 12.94
N ASP A 115 24.45 -13.80 12.03
CA ASP A 115 24.90 -13.97 10.64
C ASP A 115 23.92 -13.31 9.65
N LYS A 116 23.83 -11.97 9.75
CA LYS A 116 22.80 -11.16 9.06
C LYS A 116 23.08 -10.97 7.57
N GLU A 117 24.33 -10.91 7.12
CA GLU A 117 24.62 -10.40 5.76
C GLU A 117 24.19 -11.38 4.66
N ILE A 118 24.59 -12.65 4.73
CA ILE A 118 24.27 -13.65 3.70
C ILE A 118 22.75 -13.86 3.61
N ILE A 119 22.06 -13.94 4.75
CA ILE A 119 20.62 -14.13 4.75
C ILE A 119 19.89 -12.88 4.31
N ASN A 120 20.34 -11.68 4.69
CA ASN A 120 19.76 -10.45 4.17
C ASN A 120 19.88 -10.39 2.63
N GLU A 121 21.02 -10.75 2.05
CA GLU A 121 21.18 -10.82 0.59
C GLU A 121 20.20 -11.81 -0.05
N LEU A 122 19.99 -12.97 0.58
CA LEU A 122 19.03 -13.96 0.12
C LEU A 122 17.60 -13.42 0.15
N PHE A 123 17.21 -12.73 1.22
CA PHE A 123 15.91 -12.09 1.35
C PHE A 123 15.70 -10.95 0.37
N LEU A 124 16.72 -10.14 0.12
CA LEU A 124 16.64 -9.11 -0.92
C LEU A 124 16.47 -9.75 -2.30
N THR A 125 17.15 -10.87 -2.58
CA THR A 125 16.97 -11.62 -3.84
C THR A 125 15.54 -12.16 -3.98
N PHE A 126 14.93 -12.63 -2.88
CA PHE A 126 13.52 -13.01 -2.85
C PHE A 126 12.61 -11.81 -3.18
N LEU A 127 12.79 -10.67 -2.49
CA LEU A 127 11.97 -9.47 -2.70
C LEU A 127 12.10 -8.91 -4.11
N ASP A 128 13.25 -9.07 -4.74
CA ASP A 128 13.54 -8.56 -6.09
C ASP A 128 12.74 -9.27 -7.18
N VAL A 129 12.33 -10.52 -6.93
CA VAL A 129 11.40 -11.25 -7.78
C VAL A 129 9.96 -11.07 -7.34
N PHE A 130 9.73 -11.12 -6.02
CA PHE A 130 8.39 -11.11 -5.45
C PHE A 130 7.66 -9.77 -5.62
N LEU A 131 8.30 -8.64 -5.27
CA LEU A 131 7.63 -7.33 -5.30
C LEU A 131 7.20 -6.93 -6.72
N PRO A 132 8.07 -7.00 -7.75
CA PRO A 132 7.67 -6.63 -9.11
C PRO A 132 6.58 -7.53 -9.67
N TYR A 133 6.61 -8.83 -9.34
CA TYR A 133 5.59 -9.78 -9.77
C TYR A 133 4.20 -9.42 -9.25
N ILE A 134 4.07 -9.22 -7.93
CA ILE A 134 2.78 -8.88 -7.31
C ILE A 134 2.30 -7.51 -7.80
N GLN A 135 3.20 -6.53 -7.89
CA GLN A 135 2.87 -5.20 -8.43
C GLN A 135 2.34 -5.29 -9.87
N GLN A 136 3.04 -5.96 -10.78
CA GLN A 136 2.60 -6.11 -12.17
C GLN A 136 1.22 -6.76 -12.26
N ARG A 137 0.97 -7.78 -11.44
CA ARG A 137 -0.32 -8.46 -11.38
C ARG A 137 -1.44 -7.53 -10.89
N LEU A 138 -1.20 -6.78 -9.82
CA LEU A 138 -2.16 -5.79 -9.30
C LEU A 138 -2.46 -4.69 -10.33
N THR A 139 -1.43 -4.13 -10.99
CA THR A 139 -1.63 -3.13 -12.04
C THR A 139 -2.47 -3.68 -13.18
N THR A 140 -2.20 -4.90 -13.62
CA THR A 140 -3.00 -5.56 -14.68
C THR A 140 -4.46 -5.75 -14.27
N MET A 141 -4.70 -6.18 -13.02
CA MET A 141 -6.05 -6.34 -12.49
C MET A 141 -6.79 -5.00 -12.41
N TRP A 142 -6.13 -3.95 -11.88
CA TRP A 142 -6.72 -2.62 -11.79
C TRP A 142 -7.00 -2.00 -13.15
N ASP A 143 -6.09 -2.12 -14.12
CA ASP A 143 -6.28 -1.62 -15.48
C ASP A 143 -7.49 -2.30 -16.16
N SER A 144 -7.66 -3.62 -15.94
CA SER A 144 -8.82 -4.38 -16.44
C SER A 144 -10.13 -3.88 -15.83
N LEU A 145 -10.18 -3.71 -14.50
CA LEU A 145 -11.37 -3.23 -13.80
C LEU A 145 -11.75 -1.79 -14.20
N LEU A 146 -10.75 -0.91 -14.33
CA LEU A 146 -10.94 0.49 -14.72
C LEU A 146 -11.40 0.64 -16.18
N THR A 147 -11.05 -0.31 -17.06
CA THR A 147 -11.51 -0.31 -18.45
C THR A 147 -12.94 -0.86 -18.57
N THR A 148 -13.29 -1.87 -17.75
CA THR A 148 -14.57 -2.58 -17.83
C THR A 148 -15.73 -1.78 -17.22
N THR A 149 -15.46 -0.99 -16.17
CA THR A 149 -16.45 -0.14 -15.48
C THR A 149 -17.13 0.92 -16.38
N ILE A 150 -16.61 1.18 -17.58
CA ILE A 150 -17.20 2.13 -18.54
C ILE A 150 -18.43 1.55 -19.28
N ASN A 151 -18.64 0.22 -19.29
CA ASN A 151 -19.67 -0.45 -20.10
C ASN A 151 -20.87 -1.01 -19.32
N TYR A 152 -21.13 -0.52 -18.10
CA TYR A 152 -22.10 -1.15 -17.21
C TYR A 152 -23.58 -0.92 -17.61
N GLN A 153 -24.33 -2.03 -17.73
CA GLN A 153 -25.81 -2.04 -17.63
C GLN A 153 -26.19 -2.42 -16.19
N GLN A 154 -26.91 -1.53 -15.50
CA GLN A 154 -27.37 -1.74 -14.11
C GLN A 154 -28.26 -3.00 -14.01
N GLY A 155 -27.95 -3.94 -13.10
CA GLY A 155 -28.95 -4.99 -12.79
C GLY A 155 -28.52 -6.17 -11.91
N GLU A 156 -27.29 -6.67 -12.00
CA GLU A 156 -26.88 -7.86 -11.24
C GLU A 156 -25.52 -7.62 -10.57
N CYS A 157 -25.34 -8.13 -9.35
CA CYS A 157 -24.02 -8.24 -8.71
C CYS A 157 -23.21 -9.24 -9.53
N SER A 158 -22.54 -8.73 -10.55
CA SER A 158 -21.79 -9.50 -11.52
C SER A 158 -20.50 -9.99 -10.88
N ASP A 159 -19.91 -11.04 -11.44
CA ASP A 159 -18.62 -11.58 -11.02
C ASP A 159 -17.52 -10.49 -10.96
N GLU A 160 -17.70 -9.36 -11.65
CA GLU A 160 -16.83 -8.17 -11.60
C GLU A 160 -16.74 -7.52 -10.21
N VAL A 161 -17.84 -7.45 -9.44
CA VAL A 161 -17.81 -6.91 -8.07
C VAL A 161 -16.98 -7.80 -7.14
N ILE A 162 -17.03 -9.11 -7.36
CA ILE A 162 -16.22 -10.09 -6.63
C ILE A 162 -14.75 -9.92 -7.01
N GLU A 163 -14.45 -9.77 -8.31
CA GLU A 163 -13.09 -9.52 -8.80
C GLU A 163 -12.51 -8.21 -8.25
N GLU A 164 -13.30 -7.14 -8.22
CA GLU A 164 -12.92 -5.87 -7.62
C GLU A 164 -12.61 -6.02 -6.13
N CYS A 165 -13.49 -6.69 -5.37
CA CYS A 165 -13.28 -6.96 -3.95
C CYS A 165 -11.99 -7.75 -3.70
N VAL A 166 -11.72 -8.79 -4.50
CA VAL A 166 -10.47 -9.56 -4.42
C VAL A 166 -9.26 -8.69 -4.75
N CYS A 167 -9.36 -7.82 -5.77
CA CYS A 167 -8.28 -6.89 -6.15
C CYS A 167 -7.95 -5.90 -5.02
N VAL A 168 -8.97 -5.32 -4.38
CA VAL A 168 -8.83 -4.44 -3.22
C VAL A 168 -8.12 -5.18 -2.08
N LEU A 169 -8.59 -6.37 -1.72
CA LEU A 169 -8.02 -7.15 -0.62
C LEU A 169 -6.58 -7.62 -0.89
N LEU A 170 -6.28 -7.99 -2.14
CA LEU A 170 -4.91 -8.30 -2.56
C LEU A 170 -3.99 -7.09 -2.49
N THR A 171 -4.45 -5.94 -2.97
CA THR A 171 -3.71 -4.68 -2.90
C THR A 171 -3.34 -4.40 -1.45
N ARG A 172 -4.34 -4.48 -0.57
CA ARG A 172 -4.25 -4.32 0.87
C ARG A 172 -3.24 -5.26 1.55
N ASP A 173 -3.30 -6.56 1.26
CA ASP A 173 -2.34 -7.52 1.81
C ASP A 173 -0.91 -7.27 1.29
N PHE A 174 -0.75 -6.84 0.03
CA PHE A 174 0.54 -6.46 -0.54
C PHE A 174 1.13 -5.18 0.09
N VAL A 175 0.29 -4.18 0.34
CA VAL A 175 0.66 -2.94 1.06
C VAL A 175 1.25 -3.28 2.42
N ASP A 176 0.58 -4.16 3.16
CA ASP A 176 1.03 -4.54 4.49
C ASP A 176 2.40 -5.23 4.44
N ILE A 177 2.63 -6.13 3.47
CA ILE A 177 3.96 -6.75 3.29
C ILE A 177 5.05 -5.69 3.04
N ILE A 178 4.81 -4.70 2.18
CA ILE A 178 5.74 -3.60 1.94
C ILE A 178 6.00 -2.80 3.23
N ARG A 179 4.95 -2.57 4.02
CA ARG A 179 5.05 -1.87 5.29
C ARG A 179 5.93 -2.63 6.30
N TYR A 180 5.72 -3.93 6.46
CA TYR A 180 6.56 -4.81 7.30
C TYR A 180 8.01 -4.86 6.84
N PHE A 181 8.22 -4.81 5.52
CA PHE A 181 9.55 -4.69 4.97
C PHE A 181 10.21 -3.38 5.37
N ILE A 182 9.51 -2.24 5.30
CA ILE A 182 10.09 -0.91 5.56
C ILE A 182 10.28 -0.63 7.06
N PHE A 183 9.28 -0.91 7.89
CA PHE A 183 9.23 -0.44 9.28
C PHE A 183 9.41 -1.55 10.30
N LYS A 184 9.97 -1.19 11.47
CA LYS A 184 9.92 -2.09 12.63
C LYS A 184 8.50 -2.21 13.11
N THR A 185 8.06 -3.43 13.34
CA THR A 185 6.83 -3.69 14.10
C THR A 185 7.13 -3.70 15.57
N THR A 186 6.50 -2.78 16.29
CA THR A 186 6.47 -2.79 17.74
C THR A 186 5.54 -3.93 18.16
N ILE A 187 6.10 -5.10 18.44
CA ILE A 187 5.33 -6.21 18.99
C ILE A 187 4.77 -5.77 20.35
N LEU A 188 3.46 -5.54 20.41
CA LEU A 188 2.76 -5.31 21.68
C LEU A 188 2.63 -6.67 22.38
N GLY A 189 3.50 -6.93 23.36
CA GLY A 189 3.23 -7.77 24.53
C GLY A 189 3.12 -9.29 24.34
N GLN A 190 4.23 -10.00 24.57
CA GLN A 190 4.25 -11.13 25.52
C GLN A 190 5.48 -11.01 26.43
N ALA A 191 5.29 -11.41 27.68
CA ALA A 191 6.03 -11.08 28.88
C ALA A 191 7.56 -11.27 28.84
N ASN A 192 8.30 -10.31 29.41
CA ASN A 192 8.83 -10.50 30.78
C ASN A 192 9.28 -9.17 31.39
N SER A 193 8.58 -8.79 32.45
CA SER A 193 8.87 -7.67 33.33
C SER A 193 10.04 -7.99 34.26
N THR A 194 11.08 -7.16 34.23
CA THR A 194 11.90 -6.85 35.41
C THR A 194 12.11 -5.33 35.50
N ILE A 195 11.20 -4.73 36.27
CA ILE A 195 11.31 -3.56 37.16
C ILE A 195 12.60 -2.70 37.05
N SER A 196 12.49 -1.45 36.59
CA SER A 196 12.49 -0.23 37.44
C SER A 196 12.79 1.06 36.65
N GLY A 197 12.04 2.13 36.93
CA GLY A 197 12.34 3.49 36.45
C GLY A 197 11.12 4.36 36.18
N MET A 198 10.61 5.03 37.22
CA MET A 198 9.44 5.91 37.25
C MET A 198 9.41 7.05 36.20
N ASN A 199 8.23 7.35 35.64
CA ASN A 199 7.50 8.57 35.99
C ASN A 199 6.05 8.59 35.47
N LYS A 200 5.13 8.79 36.40
CA LYS A 200 3.67 8.92 36.20
C LYS A 200 3.32 10.31 35.66
N LYS A 201 2.37 10.39 34.74
CA LYS A 201 1.32 11.42 34.79
C LYS A 201 0.00 10.91 34.23
N LYS A 202 -1.02 11.03 35.08
CA LYS A 202 -2.42 10.60 34.94
C LYS A 202 -3.12 11.34 33.81
N ASN A 203 -4.04 10.67 33.13
CA ASN A 203 -5.33 11.29 32.77
C ASN A 203 -6.46 10.24 32.79
N LYS A 204 -7.66 10.77 33.01
CA LYS A 204 -8.77 10.23 33.80
C LYS A 204 -9.81 9.58 32.87
N ILE A 205 -10.17 8.33 33.12
CA ILE A 205 -11.28 7.61 32.47
C ILE A 205 -12.59 8.05 33.14
N MET A 206 -13.58 8.43 32.34
CA MET A 206 -14.95 8.70 32.77
C MET A 206 -15.87 7.68 32.11
N ASN A 207 -16.45 6.79 32.93
CA ASN A 207 -17.42 5.79 32.51
C ASN A 207 -18.79 6.44 32.25
N GLY A 208 -19.48 5.94 31.21
CA GLY A 208 -20.91 6.13 30.99
C GLY A 208 -21.49 4.87 30.37
N HIS A 209 -22.18 4.08 31.19
CA HIS A 209 -22.94 2.88 30.83
C HIS A 209 -24.26 3.27 30.16
N GLY A 210 -24.67 2.53 29.13
CA GLY A 210 -26.01 2.59 28.54
C GLY A 210 -26.33 1.27 27.84
N HIS A 211 -27.07 0.41 28.54
CA HIS A 211 -27.64 -0.85 28.05
C HIS A 211 -28.79 -0.60 27.06
N SER A 212 -28.88 -1.42 26.00
CA SER A 212 -30.17 -1.92 25.49
C SER A 212 -29.97 -3.19 24.63
N GLU A 213 -30.21 -4.32 25.29
CA GLU A 213 -30.93 -5.53 24.84
C GLU A 213 -30.66 -6.12 23.44
N SER A 214 -29.94 -7.25 23.45
CA SER A 214 -29.92 -8.30 22.43
C SER A 214 -30.82 -9.45 22.89
N MET A 215 -31.73 -9.89 22.03
CA MET A 215 -32.57 -11.07 22.21
C MET A 215 -32.51 -11.91 20.93
N CYS A 216 -31.73 -12.99 20.97
CA CYS A 216 -32.00 -14.30 20.35
C CYS A 216 -30.88 -15.24 20.79
N GLU A 217 -31.20 -16.06 21.79
CA GLU A 217 -30.37 -17.13 22.32
C GLU A 217 -30.38 -18.37 21.41
N GLU A 218 -29.20 -19.01 21.38
CA GLU A 218 -28.97 -20.45 21.39
C GLU A 218 -29.29 -21.32 20.15
N THR A 219 -28.23 -21.67 19.43
CA THR A 219 -27.96 -23.08 19.09
C THR A 219 -26.49 -23.39 19.32
N ASN A 220 -26.22 -24.21 20.35
CA ASN A 220 -24.90 -24.69 20.72
C ASN A 220 -24.39 -25.73 19.71
N GLY A 221 -23.17 -25.52 19.17
CA GLY A 221 -22.47 -26.55 18.41
C GLY A 221 -21.25 -26.06 17.62
N ILE A 222 -20.14 -25.80 18.31
CA ILE A 222 -18.77 -25.71 17.75
C ILE A 222 -18.58 -24.61 16.69
N SER A 223 -18.42 -23.36 17.12
CA SER A 223 -17.88 -22.27 16.29
C SER A 223 -16.92 -21.39 17.10
N GLY A 224 -15.62 -21.72 17.04
CA GLY A 224 -14.54 -20.91 17.63
C GLY A 224 -13.86 -19.95 16.64
N TYR A 225 -14.52 -19.60 15.53
CA TYR A 225 -13.95 -18.75 14.48
C TYR A 225 -15.01 -17.83 13.86
N THR A 226 -15.39 -16.79 14.58
CA THR A 226 -16.12 -15.58 14.15
C THR A 226 -16.09 -14.67 15.39
N ASP A 227 -15.50 -13.48 15.46
CA ASP A 227 -15.18 -12.47 14.45
C ASP A 227 -13.85 -11.82 14.84
N GLN A 228 -12.82 -11.95 14.00
CA GLN A 228 -11.76 -10.93 13.99
C GLN A 228 -12.32 -9.77 13.17
N ILE A 229 -12.94 -8.82 13.88
CA ILE A 229 -12.99 -7.43 13.44
C ILE A 229 -11.59 -7.10 12.91
N ASP A 230 -11.52 -6.68 11.65
CA ASP A 230 -10.30 -6.37 10.93
C ASP A 230 -9.26 -5.70 11.87
N GLU A 231 -8.13 -6.37 12.11
CA GLU A 231 -6.92 -5.84 12.80
C GLU A 231 -6.47 -4.46 12.25
N TRP A 232 -7.03 -4.09 11.11
CA TRP A 232 -6.80 -2.88 10.36
C TRP A 232 -7.31 -1.61 11.05
N ASP A 233 -8.34 -1.70 11.91
CA ASP A 233 -8.95 -0.53 12.55
C ASP A 233 -8.20 -0.07 13.81
N GLU A 234 -7.68 -0.99 14.61
CA GLU A 234 -6.94 -0.64 15.84
C GLU A 234 -5.59 0.03 15.52
N GLN A 235 -4.92 -0.41 14.45
CA GLN A 235 -3.66 0.20 14.01
C GLN A 235 -3.86 1.62 13.43
N ALA A 236 -4.99 1.91 12.78
CA ALA A 236 -5.25 3.19 12.11
C ALA A 236 -5.28 4.42 13.05
N THR A 237 -5.70 4.24 14.31
CA THR A 237 -5.85 5.34 15.28
C THR A 237 -4.50 5.98 15.69
N ASN A 238 -3.42 5.20 15.74
CA ASN A 238 -2.08 5.71 16.03
C ASN A 238 -1.46 6.41 14.80
N TYR A 239 -1.85 6.00 13.58
CA TYR A 239 -1.32 6.55 12.33
C TYR A 239 -1.93 7.88 11.91
N ASN A 240 -3.17 8.20 12.30
CA ASN A 240 -3.73 9.54 12.07
C ASN A 240 -2.97 10.65 12.84
N SER A 241 -2.39 10.32 14.00
CA SER A 241 -1.47 11.20 14.74
C SER A 241 -0.13 11.38 14.00
N ILE A 242 0.37 10.32 13.37
CA ILE A 242 1.63 10.30 12.60
C ILE A 242 1.49 10.99 11.23
N SER A 243 0.35 10.81 10.54
CA SER A 243 0.01 11.46 9.27
C SER A 243 -0.01 12.98 9.40
N ASN A 244 -0.62 13.49 10.47
CA ASN A 244 -0.63 14.93 10.77
C ASN A 244 0.73 15.47 11.27
N LYS A 245 1.70 14.63 11.62
CA LYS A 245 3.03 15.05 12.10
C LYS A 245 4.13 14.93 11.05
N LEU A 246 4.05 13.93 10.16
CA LEU A 246 5.04 13.69 9.11
C LEU A 246 4.93 14.66 7.93
N LEU A 247 3.71 15.12 7.61
CA LEU A 247 3.47 16.17 6.62
C LEU A 247 3.80 17.57 7.19
N ASN A 248 3.82 17.74 8.51
CA ASN A 248 4.10 19.03 9.17
C ASN A 248 5.60 19.33 9.40
N GLY A 249 6.51 18.61 8.74
CA GLY A 249 7.94 18.99 8.67
C GLY A 249 8.77 18.73 9.93
N THR A 250 8.21 18.14 10.98
CA THR A 250 8.99 17.58 12.10
C THR A 250 9.60 16.25 11.66
N GLN A 251 10.92 16.21 11.49
CA GLN A 251 11.70 14.98 11.28
C GLN A 251 11.59 14.07 12.52
N GLU A 252 10.49 13.35 12.68
CA GLU A 252 10.50 12.17 13.52
C GLU A 252 11.33 11.11 12.79
N LYS A 253 12.33 10.59 13.50
CA LYS A 253 13.21 9.54 13.01
C LYS A 253 12.35 8.29 12.79
N MET A 254 12.14 7.93 11.53
CA MET A 254 11.45 6.69 11.17
C MET A 254 12.27 5.49 11.67
N ASP A 255 11.63 4.59 12.42
CA ASP A 255 12.23 3.34 12.85
C ASP A 255 12.08 2.27 11.77
N TYR A 256 13.07 2.24 10.87
CA TYR A 256 13.14 1.28 9.78
C TYR A 256 13.48 -0.12 10.27
N SER A 257 12.95 -1.14 9.60
CA SER A 257 13.29 -2.54 9.85
C SER A 257 14.80 -2.79 9.67
N ASP A 258 15.31 -3.85 10.29
CA ASP A 258 16.73 -4.19 10.18
C ASP A 258 17.11 -4.56 8.73
N LEU A 259 16.24 -5.27 8.02
CA LEU A 259 16.45 -5.63 6.61
C LEU A 259 16.41 -4.40 5.69
N PHE A 260 15.47 -3.47 5.92
CA PHE A 260 15.41 -2.22 5.15
C PHE A 260 16.63 -1.33 5.43
N THR A 261 17.05 -1.25 6.70
CA THR A 261 18.28 -0.55 7.09
C THR A 261 19.51 -1.16 6.42
N TYR A 262 19.59 -2.49 6.35
CA TYR A 262 20.63 -3.18 5.61
C TYR A 262 20.57 -2.83 4.12
N MET A 263 19.39 -2.88 3.48
CA MET A 263 19.21 -2.48 2.07
C MET A 263 19.69 -1.04 1.83
N ILE A 264 19.37 -0.10 2.72
CA ILE A 264 19.85 1.29 2.64
C ILE A 264 21.39 1.35 2.72
N LYS A 265 21.99 0.62 3.67
CA LYS A 265 23.46 0.56 3.85
C LYS A 265 24.13 0.11 2.56
N ILE A 266 23.67 -0.99 1.97
CA ILE A 266 24.29 -1.54 0.76
C ILE A 266 23.92 -0.76 -0.51
N SER A 267 22.76 -0.07 -0.53
CA SER A 267 22.41 0.88 -1.61
C SER A 267 23.40 2.03 -1.67
N ARG A 268 23.75 2.60 -0.51
CA ARG A 268 24.82 3.62 -0.39
C ARG A 268 26.20 3.12 -0.82
N GLN A 269 26.40 1.80 -0.80
CA GLN A 269 27.61 1.13 -1.30
C GLN A 269 27.53 0.78 -2.79
N ASN A 270 26.52 1.27 -3.53
CA ASN A 270 26.29 0.99 -4.95
C ASN A 270 25.89 -0.46 -5.28
N SER A 271 25.28 -1.21 -4.35
CA SER A 271 24.75 -2.54 -4.68
C SER A 271 23.63 -2.42 -5.74
N PRO A 272 23.78 -3.03 -6.94
CA PRO A 272 22.76 -2.95 -8.00
C PRO A 272 21.41 -3.53 -7.58
N LEU A 273 21.43 -4.65 -6.84
CA LEU A 273 20.23 -5.30 -6.32
C LEU A 273 19.47 -4.37 -5.37
N ALA A 274 20.17 -3.77 -4.42
CA ALA A 274 19.56 -2.91 -3.41
C ALA A 274 19.02 -1.61 -4.00
N LEU A 275 19.74 -1.00 -4.93
CA LEU A 275 19.28 0.20 -5.64
C LEU A 275 18.04 -0.08 -6.49
N ARG A 276 18.01 -1.23 -7.17
CA ARG A 276 16.85 -1.68 -7.94
C ARG A 276 15.64 -1.91 -7.04
N LEU A 277 15.82 -2.63 -5.93
CA LEU A 277 14.76 -2.86 -4.94
C LEU A 277 14.22 -1.57 -4.34
N LEU A 278 15.10 -0.67 -3.91
CA LEU A 278 14.70 0.62 -3.35
C LEU A 278 13.91 1.45 -4.39
N THR A 279 14.35 1.44 -5.64
CA THR A 279 13.64 2.04 -6.77
C THR A 279 12.26 1.42 -6.96
N TYR A 280 12.15 0.09 -6.90
CA TYR A 280 10.87 -0.60 -6.97
C TYR A 280 9.93 -0.19 -5.84
N VAL A 281 10.40 -0.17 -4.60
CA VAL A 281 9.59 0.26 -3.45
C VAL A 281 9.03 1.66 -3.67
N ILE A 282 9.87 2.61 -4.10
CA ILE A 282 9.40 3.97 -4.42
C ILE A 282 8.36 3.93 -5.54
N LYS A 283 8.64 3.23 -6.65
CA LYS A 283 7.70 3.11 -7.76
C LYS A 283 6.35 2.54 -7.31
N THR A 284 6.35 1.47 -6.52
CA THR A 284 5.14 0.84 -5.99
C THR A 284 4.32 1.82 -5.13
N LEU A 285 4.98 2.55 -4.23
CA LEU A 285 4.29 3.51 -3.36
C LEU A 285 3.54 4.60 -4.14
N PHE A 286 4.14 5.09 -5.24
CA PHE A 286 3.51 6.08 -6.09
C PHE A 286 2.41 5.46 -6.97
N GLU A 287 2.63 4.28 -7.55
CA GLU A 287 1.60 3.59 -8.35
C GLU A 287 0.35 3.27 -7.54
N CYS A 288 0.51 2.85 -6.27
CA CYS A 288 -0.61 2.58 -5.38
C CYS A 288 -1.53 3.78 -5.16
N LEU A 289 -1.06 5.02 -5.38
CA LEU A 289 -1.90 6.21 -5.33
C LEU A 289 -2.93 6.27 -6.47
N THR A 290 -2.70 5.53 -7.56
CA THR A 290 -3.57 5.53 -8.73
C THR A 290 -4.70 4.50 -8.63
N PHE A 291 -4.61 3.57 -7.68
CA PHE A 291 -5.62 2.55 -7.43
C PHE A 291 -6.84 3.15 -6.72
N PRO A 292 -8.08 2.77 -7.09
CA PRO A 292 -9.30 3.33 -6.51
C PRO A 292 -9.61 2.83 -5.08
N ASP A 293 -8.61 2.61 -4.23
CA ASP A 293 -8.77 2.27 -2.81
C ASP A 293 -8.24 3.39 -1.91
N ALA A 294 -9.12 4.30 -1.51
CA ALA A 294 -8.81 5.43 -0.63
C ALA A 294 -8.21 4.98 0.72
N TYR A 295 -8.54 3.77 1.18
CA TYR A 295 -7.98 3.22 2.41
C TYR A 295 -6.48 2.96 2.27
N CYS A 296 -6.06 2.29 1.18
CA CYS A 296 -4.64 2.07 0.87
C CYS A 296 -3.89 3.39 0.74
N VAL A 297 -4.47 4.38 0.07
CA VAL A 297 -3.85 5.70 -0.12
C VAL A 297 -3.55 6.38 1.22
N ASN A 298 -4.51 6.39 2.15
CA ASN A 298 -4.30 6.97 3.49
C ASN A 298 -3.17 6.30 4.27
N ARG A 299 -2.96 4.99 4.07
CA ARG A 299 -1.85 4.27 4.71
C ARG A 299 -0.48 4.64 4.12
N PHE A 300 -0.40 4.89 2.81
CA PHE A 300 0.86 5.21 2.13
C PHE A 300 1.27 6.67 2.18
N LEU A 301 0.30 7.59 2.19
CA LEU A 301 0.53 9.03 2.20
C LEU A 301 1.63 9.49 3.19
N PRO A 302 1.62 9.04 4.47
CA PRO A 302 2.64 9.45 5.44
C PRO A 302 4.04 8.88 5.15
N ILE A 303 4.13 7.80 4.38
CA ILE A 303 5.35 7.03 4.12
C ILE A 303 6.09 7.57 2.88
N ILE A 304 5.34 8.05 1.88
CA ILE A 304 5.90 8.45 0.58
C ILE A 304 6.94 9.56 0.71
N LEU A 305 6.64 10.65 1.43
CA LEU A 305 7.56 11.78 1.52
C LEU A 305 8.89 11.43 2.22
N PRO A 306 8.90 10.82 3.43
CA PRO A 306 10.15 10.40 4.09
C PRO A 306 11.00 9.46 3.24
N LEU A 307 10.39 8.47 2.59
CA LEU A 307 11.11 7.53 1.74
C LEU A 307 11.61 8.17 0.45
N THR A 308 10.86 9.09 -0.14
CA THR A 308 11.31 9.81 -1.33
C THR A 308 12.50 10.72 -1.02
N LYS A 309 12.52 11.37 0.16
CA LYS A 309 13.69 12.13 0.63
C LYS A 309 14.91 11.24 0.80
N LEU A 310 14.75 10.09 1.46
CA LEU A 310 15.81 9.10 1.65
C LEU A 310 16.33 8.57 0.31
N TYR A 311 15.42 8.22 -0.60
CA TYR A 311 15.74 7.77 -1.95
C TYR A 311 16.54 8.82 -2.70
N THR A 312 16.08 10.08 -2.70
CA THR A 312 16.74 11.19 -3.39
C THR A 312 18.15 11.41 -2.82
N ASP A 313 18.35 11.40 -1.49
CA ASP A 313 19.69 11.50 -0.86
C ASP A 313 20.66 10.38 -1.26
N ILE A 314 20.15 9.17 -1.49
CA ILE A 314 20.96 8.05 -1.95
C ILE A 314 21.27 8.24 -3.43
N ILE A 315 20.24 8.33 -4.27
CA ILE A 315 20.34 8.42 -5.73
C ILE A 315 21.17 9.60 -6.19
N ASP A 316 21.12 10.72 -5.48
CA ASP A 316 21.84 11.94 -5.86
C ASP A 316 23.36 11.75 -5.91
N LYS A 317 23.89 10.77 -5.18
CA LYS A 317 25.32 10.44 -5.11
C LYS A 317 25.78 9.47 -6.21
N HIS A 318 24.87 8.97 -7.05
CA HIS A 318 25.16 8.00 -8.12
C HIS A 318 25.26 8.67 -9.50
N ILE A 319 26.23 8.20 -10.31
CA ILE A 319 26.56 8.76 -11.64
C ILE A 319 25.39 8.61 -12.64
N ASN A 320 24.57 7.56 -12.51
CA ASN A 320 23.49 7.22 -13.45
C ASN A 320 22.09 7.36 -12.84
N SER A 321 21.89 8.35 -11.97
CA SER A 321 20.62 8.56 -11.24
C SER A 321 19.37 8.67 -12.14
N SER A 322 19.49 9.34 -13.29
CA SER A 322 18.40 9.53 -14.25
C SER A 322 17.93 8.25 -14.94
N SER A 323 18.73 7.17 -14.90
CA SER A 323 18.35 5.88 -15.49
C SER A 323 17.57 4.98 -14.52
N LEU A 324 17.60 5.30 -13.22
CA LEU A 324 17.04 4.42 -12.20
C LEU A 324 15.53 4.58 -12.07
N ILE A 325 15.00 5.80 -12.19
CA ILE A 325 13.56 6.04 -12.05
C ILE A 325 13.07 7.13 -12.99
N ASP A 326 11.88 6.94 -13.55
CA ASP A 326 11.21 7.95 -14.34
C ASP A 326 10.47 8.92 -13.41
N ILE A 327 11.08 10.08 -13.13
CA ILE A 327 10.49 11.12 -12.28
C ILE A 327 9.18 11.65 -12.87
N LYS A 328 9.04 11.68 -14.20
CA LYS A 328 7.77 12.11 -14.83
C LYS A 328 6.67 11.14 -14.48
N PHE A 329 6.95 9.84 -14.56
CA PHE A 329 5.99 8.80 -14.21
C PHE A 329 5.54 8.92 -12.74
N LEU A 330 6.48 9.09 -11.80
CA LEU A 330 6.13 9.26 -10.38
C LEU A 330 5.25 10.50 -10.16
N PHE A 331 5.62 11.63 -10.76
CA PHE A 331 4.86 12.86 -10.59
C PHE A 331 3.47 12.77 -11.25
N GLN A 332 3.35 12.06 -12.38
CA GLN A 332 2.06 11.72 -12.99
C GLN A 332 1.19 10.87 -12.07
N CYS A 333 1.76 9.87 -11.36
CA CYS A 333 1.01 9.06 -10.40
C CYS A 333 0.42 9.92 -9.27
N LEU A 334 1.15 10.93 -8.78
CA LEU A 334 0.62 11.86 -7.77
C LEU A 334 -0.60 12.63 -8.30
N LEU A 335 -0.51 13.19 -9.51
CA LEU A 335 -1.61 13.96 -10.10
C LEU A 335 -2.83 13.08 -10.40
N LYS A 336 -2.60 11.88 -10.95
CA LYS A 336 -3.65 10.87 -11.19
C LYS A 336 -4.34 10.44 -9.90
N GLY A 337 -3.55 10.20 -8.84
CA GLY A 337 -4.11 9.86 -7.53
C GLY A 337 -4.95 10.99 -6.94
N LEU A 338 -4.51 12.24 -7.09
CA LEU A 338 -5.28 13.40 -6.64
C LEU A 338 -6.62 13.51 -7.40
N GLU A 339 -6.59 13.38 -8.73
CA GLU A 339 -7.79 13.38 -9.57
C GLU A 339 -8.76 12.27 -9.14
N ARG A 340 -8.25 11.05 -8.96
CA ARG A 340 -9.04 9.87 -8.59
C ARG A 340 -9.70 9.99 -7.21
N HIS A 341 -8.99 10.52 -6.22
CA HIS A 341 -9.47 10.58 -4.84
C HIS A 341 -9.99 11.97 -4.43
N ASN A 342 -10.23 12.86 -5.40
CA ASN A 342 -10.67 14.23 -5.16
C ASN A 342 -11.93 14.34 -4.27
N GLU A 343 -12.85 13.38 -4.39
CA GLU A 343 -14.10 13.32 -3.61
C GLU A 343 -13.87 13.09 -2.10
N ASN A 344 -12.74 12.49 -1.70
CA ASN A 344 -12.40 12.27 -0.31
C ASN A 344 -11.57 13.44 0.23
N GLU A 345 -12.20 14.36 0.97
CA GLU A 345 -11.57 15.59 1.46
C GLU A 345 -10.31 15.35 2.31
N GLY A 346 -10.30 14.29 3.12
CA GLY A 346 -9.14 13.93 3.94
C GLY A 346 -7.95 13.47 3.11
N VAL A 347 -8.18 12.60 2.12
CA VAL A 347 -7.15 12.14 1.18
C VAL A 347 -6.66 13.30 0.31
N ASN A 348 -7.59 14.10 -0.22
CA ASN A 348 -7.31 15.24 -1.09
C ASN A 348 -6.38 16.26 -0.42
N THR A 349 -6.69 16.66 0.82
CA THR A 349 -5.87 17.62 1.57
C THR A 349 -4.44 17.12 1.77
N ASN A 350 -4.27 15.84 2.12
CA ASN A 350 -2.97 15.22 2.32
C ASN A 350 -2.21 15.01 0.99
N MET A 351 -2.90 14.66 -0.10
CA MET A 351 -2.34 14.55 -1.44
C MET A 351 -1.82 15.90 -1.95
N MET A 352 -2.58 16.97 -1.76
CA MET A 352 -2.15 18.34 -2.11
C MET A 352 -0.88 18.75 -1.37
N SER A 353 -0.82 18.48 -0.07
CA SER A 353 0.39 18.71 0.75
C SER A 353 1.57 17.89 0.23
N LEU A 354 1.36 16.59 -0.02
CA LEU A 354 2.37 15.69 -0.56
C LEU A 354 2.92 16.17 -1.91
N ILE A 355 2.04 16.56 -2.85
CA ILE A 355 2.43 17.08 -4.17
C ILE A 355 3.33 18.31 -4.02
N GLY A 356 2.95 19.26 -3.16
CA GLY A 356 3.77 20.45 -2.90
C GLY A 356 5.15 20.08 -2.37
N HIS A 357 5.22 19.20 -1.38
CA HIS A 357 6.49 18.75 -0.81
C HIS A 357 7.39 18.01 -1.79
N ILE A 358 6.81 17.13 -2.62
CA ILE A 358 7.55 16.38 -3.64
C ILE A 358 8.01 17.32 -4.75
N TYR A 359 7.17 18.27 -5.18
CA TYR A 359 7.56 19.30 -6.14
C TYR A 359 8.76 20.10 -5.63
N GLU A 360 8.72 20.61 -4.39
CA GLU A 360 9.85 21.35 -3.80
C GLU A 360 11.12 20.51 -3.68
N LEU A 361 10.99 19.23 -3.29
CA LEU A 361 12.12 18.30 -3.16
C LEU A 361 12.83 18.08 -4.49
N TRP A 362 12.06 17.93 -5.58
CA TRP A 362 12.61 17.61 -6.89
C TRP A 362 12.87 18.85 -7.76
N HIS A 363 12.36 20.03 -7.39
CA HIS A 363 12.38 21.23 -8.21
C HIS A 363 13.78 21.59 -8.72
N ASN A 364 14.79 21.62 -7.84
CA ASN A 364 16.14 22.04 -8.21
C ASN A 364 16.80 21.14 -9.27
N ARG A 365 16.43 19.86 -9.32
CA ARG A 365 17.11 18.84 -10.13
C ARG A 365 16.30 18.40 -11.35
N TYR A 366 14.97 18.33 -11.21
CA TYR A 366 14.06 17.74 -12.18
C TYR A 366 12.99 18.74 -12.66
N GLN A 367 13.30 20.05 -12.62
CA GLN A 367 12.35 21.10 -12.98
C GLN A 367 11.70 20.85 -14.36
N THR A 368 12.52 20.51 -15.36
CA THR A 368 12.06 20.31 -16.74
C THR A 368 11.06 19.18 -16.83
N GLU A 369 11.33 18.06 -16.17
CA GLU A 369 10.46 16.88 -16.10
C GLU A 369 9.14 17.19 -15.40
N LEU A 370 9.21 17.90 -14.26
CA LEU A 370 8.02 18.33 -13.52
C LEU A 370 7.14 19.27 -14.36
N ASP A 371 7.77 20.22 -15.05
CA ASP A 371 7.07 21.17 -15.92
C ASP A 371 6.35 20.46 -17.06
N ILE A 372 7.03 19.52 -17.73
CA ILE A 372 6.42 18.70 -18.79
C ILE A 372 5.14 18.03 -18.28
N VAL A 373 5.19 17.42 -17.09
CA VAL A 373 4.02 16.73 -16.51
C VAL A 373 2.91 17.72 -16.16
N LEU A 374 3.22 18.87 -15.56
CA LEU A 374 2.22 19.89 -15.23
C LEU A 374 1.52 20.42 -16.48
N TYR A 375 2.27 20.75 -17.53
CA TYR A 375 1.72 21.23 -18.80
C TYR A 375 0.87 20.17 -19.52
N GLN A 376 1.26 18.90 -19.44
CA GLN A 376 0.51 17.80 -20.06
C GLN A 376 -0.77 17.43 -19.32
N THR A 377 -0.76 17.54 -17.99
CA THR A 377 -1.83 16.99 -17.14
C THR A 377 -2.88 18.03 -16.76
N ILE A 378 -2.48 19.29 -16.54
CA ILE A 378 -3.38 20.32 -16.01
C ILE A 378 -3.98 21.16 -17.15
N PRO A 379 -5.31 21.10 -17.37
CA PRO A 379 -5.96 21.96 -18.35
C PRO A 379 -5.81 23.43 -17.96
N GLN A 380 -5.52 24.31 -18.91
CA GLN A 380 -5.45 25.77 -18.66
C GLN A 380 -4.55 26.16 -17.47
N LEU A 381 -3.38 25.51 -17.35
CA LEU A 381 -2.41 25.78 -16.29
C LEU A 381 -2.07 27.27 -16.17
N ASN A 382 -2.18 27.83 -14.97
CA ASN A 382 -1.78 29.20 -14.69
C ASN A 382 -0.24 29.32 -14.64
N VAL A 383 0.35 29.66 -15.79
CA VAL A 383 1.81 29.75 -15.98
C VAL A 383 2.44 30.86 -15.13
N GLU A 384 1.74 31.98 -14.93
CA GLU A 384 2.24 33.10 -14.12
C GLU A 384 2.36 32.72 -12.64
N LEU A 385 1.35 32.05 -12.10
CA LEU A 385 1.36 31.52 -10.73
C LEU A 385 2.48 30.48 -10.56
N LEU A 386 2.63 29.58 -11.54
CA LEU A 386 3.70 28.57 -11.52
C LEU A 386 5.08 29.23 -11.52
N ASN A 387 5.31 30.20 -12.41
CA ASN A 387 6.59 30.92 -12.48
C ASN A 387 6.87 31.70 -11.19
N THR A 388 5.87 32.35 -10.61
CA THR A 388 5.98 33.04 -9.32
C THR A 388 6.40 32.08 -8.22
N TYR A 389 5.80 30.87 -8.19
CA TYR A 389 6.14 29.84 -7.22
C TYR A 389 7.59 29.36 -7.40
N LYS A 390 8.03 29.08 -8.64
CA LYS A 390 9.41 28.69 -8.96
C LYS A 390 10.43 29.74 -8.53
N THR A 391 10.19 31.02 -8.84
CA THR A 391 11.09 32.11 -8.45
C THR A 391 11.24 32.19 -6.92
N ARG A 392 10.15 31.99 -6.17
CA ARG A 392 10.22 31.94 -4.71
C ARG A 392 11.09 30.79 -4.20
N LEU A 393 10.95 29.59 -4.77
CA LEU A 393 11.76 28.43 -4.39
C LEU A 393 13.26 28.68 -4.61
N LEU A 394 13.63 29.26 -5.75
CA LEU A 394 15.02 29.62 -6.07
C LEU A 394 15.57 30.69 -5.10
N SER A 395 14.76 31.70 -4.76
CA SER A 395 15.16 32.76 -3.82
C SER A 395 15.37 32.26 -2.39
N SER A 396 14.59 31.27 -1.96
CA SER A 396 14.71 30.66 -0.63
C SER A 396 16.02 29.86 -0.48
N ASN A 397 16.47 29.19 -1.55
CA ASN A 397 17.69 28.39 -1.53
C ASN A 397 18.99 29.22 -1.58
N ASN A 398 18.98 30.37 -2.27
CA ASN A 398 20.19 31.17 -2.53
C ASN A 398 20.62 32.14 -1.41
N ASN A 399 19.81 32.33 -0.36
CA ASN A 399 20.13 33.28 0.71
C ASN A 399 21.03 32.65 1.78
N ASN A 400 22.27 33.12 1.91
CA ASN A 400 23.26 32.66 2.90
C ASN A 400 23.02 33.16 4.34
N ASN A 401 22.07 34.08 4.55
CA ASN A 401 21.74 34.60 5.88
C ASN A 401 20.65 33.74 6.55
N GLU A 402 21.03 32.93 7.55
CA GLU A 402 20.13 32.05 8.31
C GLU A 402 18.93 32.77 8.96
N GLN A 403 19.09 34.05 9.33
CA GLN A 403 18.00 34.86 9.92
C GLN A 403 16.96 35.34 8.90
N GLN A 404 17.31 35.46 7.61
CA GLN A 404 16.36 35.80 6.54
C GLN A 404 15.75 34.56 5.86
N ARG A 405 16.41 33.39 5.95
CA ARG A 405 15.83 32.11 5.49
C ARG A 405 14.53 31.77 6.20
N LYS A 406 14.42 32.01 7.51
CA LYS A 406 13.21 31.68 8.30
C LYS A 406 11.98 32.55 7.96
N SER A 407 12.17 33.78 7.47
CA SER A 407 11.06 34.68 7.11
C SER A 407 10.60 34.54 5.66
N GLN A 408 11.39 33.88 4.81
CA GLN A 408 11.07 33.62 3.39
C GLN A 408 10.78 32.14 3.10
N GLN A 409 10.79 31.29 4.13
CA GLN A 409 10.43 29.89 3.98
C GLN A 409 8.92 29.77 3.76
N ILE A 410 8.54 29.19 2.63
CA ILE A 410 7.14 28.97 2.28
C ILE A 410 6.49 28.13 3.39
N THR A 411 5.47 28.69 4.03
CA THR A 411 4.74 27.98 5.08
C THR A 411 3.92 26.84 4.48
N GLU A 412 3.62 25.81 5.28
CA GLU A 412 2.80 24.68 4.81
C GLU A 412 1.42 25.12 4.29
N ARG A 413 0.85 26.14 4.92
CA ARG A 413 -0.41 26.73 4.47
C ARG A 413 -0.26 27.38 3.09
N GLU A 414 0.75 28.22 2.90
CA GLU A 414 0.99 28.90 1.61
C GLU A 414 1.33 27.91 0.50
N ARG A 415 2.14 26.88 0.79
CA ARG A 415 2.44 25.78 -0.14
C ARG A 415 1.16 25.13 -0.62
N ARG A 416 0.34 24.64 0.33
CA ARG A 416 -0.91 23.95 0.02
C ARG A 416 -1.87 24.85 -0.76
N ASP A 417 -2.02 26.12 -0.38
CA ASP A 417 -2.91 27.06 -1.07
C ASP A 417 -2.41 27.35 -2.50
N THR A 418 -1.09 27.49 -2.70
CA THR A 418 -0.48 27.68 -4.03
C THR A 418 -0.70 26.46 -4.92
N ILE A 419 -0.41 25.27 -4.41
CA ILE A 419 -0.60 24.01 -5.14
C ILE A 419 -2.08 23.78 -5.46
N LYS A 420 -2.98 24.02 -4.49
CA LYS A 420 -4.43 23.94 -4.72
C LYS A 420 -4.87 24.85 -5.85
N ASN A 421 -4.40 26.09 -5.90
CA ASN A 421 -4.74 27.03 -6.97
C ASN A 421 -4.18 26.60 -8.33
N LEU A 422 -2.97 26.03 -8.37
CA LEU A 422 -2.37 25.46 -9.59
C LEU A 422 -3.15 24.25 -10.11
N LEU A 423 -3.63 23.39 -9.21
CA LEU A 423 -4.31 22.13 -9.54
C LEU A 423 -5.83 22.27 -9.65
N ASN A 424 -6.40 23.43 -9.31
CA ASN A 424 -7.85 23.65 -9.36
C ASN A 424 -8.49 23.32 -10.73
N PRO A 425 -7.88 23.66 -11.89
CA PRO A 425 -8.43 23.27 -13.18
C PRO A 425 -8.53 21.75 -13.39
N LEU A 426 -7.58 20.99 -12.83
CA LEU A 426 -7.62 19.52 -12.85
C LEU A 426 -8.79 18.99 -12.01
N LEU A 427 -9.01 19.56 -10.83
CA LEU A 427 -10.08 19.13 -9.91
C LEU A 427 -11.50 19.49 -10.39
N LEU A 428 -11.62 20.56 -11.18
CA LEU A 428 -12.89 21.05 -11.74
C LEU A 428 -13.24 20.41 -13.10
N SER A 429 -12.32 19.63 -13.67
CA SER A 429 -12.54 18.89 -14.92
C SER A 429 -13.75 17.94 -14.79
N PRO A 430 -14.60 17.79 -15.82
CA PRO A 430 -15.85 17.05 -15.74
C PRO A 430 -15.60 15.53 -15.73
N MET A 431 -15.17 15.00 -14.59
CA MET A 431 -15.36 13.60 -14.19
C MET A 431 -16.49 13.45 -13.16
N SER A 432 -17.09 14.56 -12.72
CA SER A 432 -18.17 14.60 -11.71
C SER A 432 -19.59 14.78 -12.28
N THR A 433 -19.75 14.91 -13.60
CA THR A 433 -21.07 15.18 -14.20
C THR A 433 -21.96 13.94 -14.38
N ASN A 434 -21.42 12.72 -14.29
CA ASN A 434 -22.24 11.50 -14.38
C ASN A 434 -22.76 10.98 -13.03
N LYS A 435 -22.46 11.64 -11.90
CA LYS A 435 -22.94 11.24 -10.57
C LYS A 435 -23.92 12.23 -9.91
N LYS A 436 -24.15 13.41 -10.48
CA LYS A 436 -24.95 14.47 -9.85
C LYS A 436 -26.47 14.27 -9.84
N GLU A 437 -26.99 13.24 -10.52
CA GLU A 437 -28.44 12.96 -10.49
C GLU A 437 -28.90 12.10 -9.30
N GLY A 438 -27.98 11.51 -8.52
CA GLY A 438 -28.35 10.58 -7.43
C GLY A 438 -28.57 11.18 -6.04
N SER A 439 -28.10 12.41 -5.78
CA SER A 439 -27.99 12.93 -4.39
C SER A 439 -28.89 14.13 -4.05
N ASN A 440 -29.78 14.55 -4.96
CA ASN A 440 -30.65 15.73 -4.74
C ASN A 440 -32.14 15.48 -5.04
N LEU A 441 -32.68 14.34 -4.62
CA LEU A 441 -34.14 14.16 -4.53
C LEU A 441 -34.58 14.04 -3.07
N LYS A 442 -34.52 15.17 -2.35
CA LYS A 442 -35.49 15.42 -1.26
C LYS A 442 -36.83 15.75 -1.91
N ILE A 443 -37.60 14.73 -2.28
CA ILE A 443 -39.04 14.92 -2.52
C ILE A 443 -39.73 14.83 -1.17
N SER A 444 -40.14 16.00 -0.68
CA SER A 444 -41.13 16.18 0.36
C SER A 444 -42.44 15.48 -0.02
N PHE A 445 -42.86 14.47 0.74
CA PHE A 445 -44.26 14.06 0.77
C PHE A 445 -44.88 14.54 2.07
N ASN A 446 -45.49 15.74 1.99
CA ASN A 446 -46.48 16.17 2.98
C ASN A 446 -47.81 15.46 2.71
N GLN A 447 -48.42 15.02 3.79
CA GLN A 447 -49.79 14.53 3.89
C GLN A 447 -50.79 15.47 3.20
N THR A 448 -51.79 14.93 2.49
CA THR A 448 -53.24 15.02 2.85
C THR A 448 -54.10 14.36 1.76
N ILE A 449 -54.69 13.22 2.11
CA ILE A 449 -56.10 12.76 1.95
C ILE A 449 -56.98 13.41 0.83
N VAL A 450 -57.67 12.57 0.04
CA VAL A 450 -59.17 12.46 -0.09
C VAL A 450 -59.62 11.91 -1.47
N SER A 451 -60.34 10.78 -1.40
CA SER A 451 -61.49 10.29 -2.21
C SER A 451 -61.39 9.91 -3.70
N THR A 452 -62.03 8.76 -3.99
CA THR A 452 -62.78 8.36 -5.21
C THR A 452 -61.95 8.15 -6.48
N LEU A 453 -61.91 6.98 -7.12
CA LEU A 453 -62.92 5.94 -7.40
C LEU A 453 -62.29 4.54 -7.39
#